data_AF-A0AAJ5MDT8-F1
#
_entry.id   AF-A0AAJ5MDT8-F1
#
_cell.length_a   1.000
_cell.length_b   1.000
_cell.length_c   1.000
_cell.angle_alpha   90.00
_cell.angle_beta   90.00
_cell.angle_gamma   90.00
#
_symmetry.space_group_name_H-M   'P 1'
#
loop_
_entity.id
_entity.type
_entity.pdbx_description
1 polymer ?
#
loop_
_entity_poly.entity_id
_entity_poly.type
_entity_poly.pdbx_seq_one_letter_code
_entity_poly.pdbx_strand_id
1 'polypeptide(L)'
;MRQDDQRLIRLLAATLTRRPRSNLTELAAGAGISRATLYRFAPTRAAIVEKVTAEAWVRLQAALRGGDASPDPMARLRRMTHALVEDLDLVIYIVNEMGMEGAERGNTYYAAPEWESFQAHLDAFFLHGQQRGVFGIEMPASWWSDFYLSCLFGAGWAVATGRLAQASVVRAVLTSFLEGARSGSRMQPSLP
;
A
#
# COMPACT_ATOMS: atom_id res chain seq x y z
N MET A 1 1.67 14.97 14.70
CA MET A 1 2.70 15.41 13.73
C MET A 1 2.18 16.64 12.99
N ARG A 2 3.03 17.63 12.68
CA ARG A 2 2.57 18.82 11.90
C ARG A 2 2.33 18.43 10.44
N GLN A 3 1.43 19.12 9.73
CA GLN A 3 1.15 18.84 8.31
C GLN A 3 2.41 18.93 7.43
N ASP A 4 3.34 19.84 7.75
CA ASP A 4 4.60 19.98 7.03
C ASP A 4 5.50 18.75 7.16
N ASP A 5 5.54 18.13 8.34
CA ASP A 5 6.31 16.91 8.59
C ASP A 5 5.71 15.72 7.81
N GLN A 6 4.38 15.65 7.71
CA GLN A 6 3.70 14.62 6.94
C GLN A 6 4.02 14.73 5.44
N ARG A 7 3.96 15.94 4.90
CA ARG A 7 4.34 16.20 3.51
C ARG A 7 5.81 15.86 3.28
N LEU A 8 6.69 16.24 4.19
CA LEU A 8 8.11 15.92 4.12
C LEU A 8 8.34 14.41 4.09
N ILE A 9 7.68 13.63 4.96
CA ILE A 9 7.79 12.17 5.00
C ILE A 9 7.39 11.54 3.66
N ARG A 10 6.27 11.97 3.06
CA ARG A 10 5.84 11.48 1.74
C ARG A 10 6.89 11.75 0.65
N LEU A 11 7.48 12.94 0.66
CA LEU A 11 8.52 13.31 -0.32
C LEU A 11 9.82 12.52 -0.11
N LEU A 12 10.20 12.26 1.15
CA LEU A 12 11.34 11.42 1.49
C LEU A 12 11.10 9.97 1.06
N ALA A 13 9.91 9.42 1.32
CA ALA A 13 9.49 8.10 0.87
C ALA A 13 9.59 7.98 -0.66
N ALA A 14 8.98 8.92 -1.40
CA ALA A 14 9.05 8.95 -2.86
C ALA A 14 10.50 9.04 -3.39
N THR A 15 11.39 9.75 -2.69
CA THR A 15 12.81 9.84 -3.04
C THR A 15 13.54 8.53 -2.79
N LEU A 16 13.31 7.89 -1.63
CA LEU A 16 13.88 6.58 -1.29
C LEU A 16 13.38 5.49 -2.24
N THR A 17 12.10 5.48 -2.60
CA THR A 17 11.54 4.54 -3.58
C THR A 17 12.23 4.65 -4.94
N ARG A 18 12.42 5.87 -5.46
CA ARG A 18 13.07 6.09 -6.76
C ARG A 18 14.57 5.86 -6.72
N ARG A 19 15.21 6.18 -5.59
CA ARG A 19 16.66 6.11 -5.39
C ARG A 19 16.96 5.56 -3.98
N PRO A 20 16.89 4.23 -3.78
CA PRO A 20 17.05 3.63 -2.45
C PRO A 20 18.36 3.99 -1.77
N ARG A 21 19.44 4.17 -2.55
CA ARG A 21 20.78 4.49 -2.03
C ARG A 21 21.04 6.00 -1.86
N SER A 22 20.00 6.85 -1.89
CA SER A 22 20.16 8.30 -1.75
C SER A 22 20.87 8.69 -0.46
N ASN A 23 21.89 9.53 -0.56
CA ASN A 23 22.56 10.15 0.58
C ASN A 23 21.76 11.37 1.11
N LEU A 24 22.18 11.96 2.22
CA LEU A 24 21.47 13.09 2.86
C LEU A 24 21.29 14.31 1.94
N THR A 25 22.26 14.60 1.06
CA THR A 25 22.16 15.71 0.12
C THR A 25 21.09 15.43 -0.93
N GLU A 26 21.05 14.21 -1.46
CA GLU A 26 20.07 13.77 -2.45
C GLU A 26 18.66 13.69 -1.86
N LEU A 27 18.53 13.24 -0.60
CA LEU A 27 17.26 13.23 0.13
C LEU A 27 16.73 14.64 0.36
N ALA A 28 17.58 15.58 0.78
CA ALA A 28 17.19 16.98 0.95
C ALA A 28 16.71 17.59 -0.38
N ALA A 29 17.46 17.37 -1.46
CA ALA A 29 17.11 17.84 -2.80
C ALA A 29 15.81 17.20 -3.32
N GLY A 30 15.64 15.89 -3.16
CA GLY A 30 14.45 15.16 -3.57
C GLY A 30 13.19 15.57 -2.81
N ALA A 31 13.34 15.98 -1.56
CA ALA A 31 12.27 16.53 -0.74
C ALA A 31 12.07 18.05 -0.90
N GLY A 32 12.91 18.74 -1.69
CA GLY A 32 12.82 20.18 -1.91
C GLY A 32 13.12 21.02 -0.67
N ILE A 33 14.00 20.54 0.23
CA ILE A 33 14.37 21.23 1.47
C ILE A 33 15.89 21.42 1.60
N SER A 34 16.31 22.29 2.51
CA SER A 34 17.73 22.47 2.83
C SER A 34 18.29 21.29 3.64
N ARG A 35 19.62 21.07 3.57
CA ARG A 35 20.31 20.10 4.43
C ARG A 35 20.14 20.41 5.92
N ALA A 36 20.11 21.69 6.30
CA ALA A 36 19.89 22.10 7.69
C ALA A 36 18.48 21.74 8.17
N THR A 37 17.47 21.93 7.31
CA THR A 37 16.09 21.50 7.59
C THR A 37 15.99 19.99 7.73
N LEU A 38 16.63 19.23 6.83
CA LEU A 38 16.65 17.78 6.90
C LEU A 38 17.35 17.29 8.17
N TYR A 39 18.48 17.91 8.54
CA TYR A 39 19.23 17.56 9.73
C TYR A 39 18.42 17.76 11.03
N ARG A 40 17.61 18.83 11.09
CA ARG A 40 16.67 19.06 12.21
C ARG A 40 15.54 18.02 12.25
N PHE A 41 15.12 17.51 11.09
CA PHE A 41 14.14 16.44 11.01
C PHE A 41 14.74 15.10 11.47
N ALA A 42 15.92 14.75 10.96
CA ALA A 42 16.72 13.62 11.41
C ALA A 42 18.20 13.77 10.96
N PRO A 43 19.18 13.47 11.85
CA PRO A 43 20.59 13.77 11.59
C PRO A 43 21.29 12.76 10.67
N THR A 44 20.72 11.56 10.48
CA THR A 44 21.33 10.47 9.71
C THR A 44 20.34 9.87 8.72
N ARG A 45 20.84 9.23 7.66
CA ARG A 45 20.00 8.50 6.70
C ARG A 45 19.20 7.39 7.40
N ALA A 46 19.84 6.66 8.32
CA ALA A 46 19.18 5.60 9.08
C ALA A 46 17.99 6.14 9.89
N ALA A 47 18.16 7.27 10.60
CA ALA A 47 17.08 7.90 11.36
C ALA A 47 15.95 8.44 10.46
N ILE A 48 16.26 8.86 9.23
CA ILE A 48 15.24 9.24 8.23
C ILE A 48 14.44 8.00 7.81
N VAL A 49 15.12 6.93 7.40
CA VAL A 49 14.50 5.66 6.97
C VAL A 49 13.60 5.13 8.08
N GLU A 50 14.09 5.07 9.32
CA GLU A 50 13.32 4.63 10.49
C GLU A 50 12.03 5.46 10.67
N LYS A 51 12.12 6.79 10.63
CA LYS A 51 10.95 7.67 10.75
C LYS A 51 9.96 7.49 9.60
N VAL A 52 10.45 7.37 8.37
CA VAL A 52 9.60 7.17 7.18
C VAL A 52 8.89 5.82 7.25
N THR A 53 9.60 4.74 7.63
CA THR A 53 9.03 3.40 7.80
C THR A 53 7.98 3.36 8.91
N ALA A 54 8.28 3.95 10.07
CA ALA A 54 7.33 4.02 11.18
C ALA A 54 6.04 4.76 10.78
N GLU A 55 6.16 5.91 10.13
CA GLU A 55 4.97 6.65 9.67
C GLU A 55 4.23 5.89 8.57
N ALA A 56 4.94 5.26 7.62
CA ALA A 56 4.31 4.47 6.58
C ALA A 56 3.45 3.34 7.17
N TRP A 57 3.95 2.61 8.17
CA TRP A 57 3.14 1.59 8.86
C TRP A 57 1.93 2.18 9.57
N VAL A 58 2.08 3.30 10.27
CA VAL A 58 0.96 4.01 10.91
C VAL A 58 -0.12 4.34 9.88
N ARG A 59 0.27 4.83 8.70
CA ARG A 59 -0.66 5.18 7.62
C ARG A 59 -1.36 3.98 7.00
N LEU A 60 -0.61 2.93 6.69
CA LEU A 60 -1.17 1.70 6.13
C LEU A 60 -2.21 1.10 7.09
N GLN A 61 -1.90 1.03 8.39
CA GLN A 61 -2.84 0.54 9.39
C GLN A 61 -4.05 1.47 9.59
N ALA A 62 -3.86 2.79 9.56
CA ALA A 62 -4.95 3.75 9.65
C ALA A 62 -5.92 3.64 8.47
N ALA A 63 -5.41 3.40 7.26
CA ALA A 63 -6.23 3.23 6.06
C ALA A 63 -7.14 1.99 6.14
N LEU A 64 -6.65 0.88 6.72
CA LEU A 64 -7.48 -0.29 7.01
C LEU A 64 -8.62 0.06 7.98
N ARG A 65 -8.29 0.65 9.13
CA ARG A 65 -9.27 0.99 10.18
C ARG A 65 -10.30 2.02 9.72
N GLY A 66 -9.90 3.01 8.91
CA GLY A 66 -10.80 4.02 8.37
C GLY A 66 -11.86 3.45 7.43
N GLY A 67 -11.60 2.29 6.82
CA GLY A 67 -12.57 1.56 6.01
C GLY A 67 -13.78 1.07 6.83
N ASP A 68 -13.59 0.76 8.11
CA ASP A 68 -14.50 0.01 8.99
C ASP A 68 -15.82 0.72 9.29
N ALA A 69 -15.89 2.02 8.99
CA ALA A 69 -17.04 2.87 9.29
C ALA A 69 -18.35 2.50 8.54
N SER A 70 -18.33 1.56 7.57
CA SER A 70 -19.53 1.12 6.85
C SER A 70 -19.82 -0.35 7.08
N PRO A 71 -21.10 -0.71 7.26
CA PRO A 71 -21.52 -2.11 7.29
C PRO A 71 -21.51 -2.75 5.90
N ASP A 72 -21.43 -1.99 4.80
CA ASP A 72 -21.26 -2.53 3.45
C ASP A 72 -19.77 -2.81 3.14
N PRO A 73 -19.36 -4.08 2.90
CA PRO A 73 -17.99 -4.44 2.54
C PRO A 73 -17.49 -3.76 1.27
N MET A 74 -18.35 -3.50 0.28
CA MET A 74 -17.94 -2.86 -0.96
C MET A 74 -17.61 -1.38 -0.75
N ALA A 75 -18.45 -0.65 -0.02
CA ALA A 75 -18.15 0.72 0.39
C ALA A 75 -16.91 0.81 1.28
N ARG A 76 -16.68 -0.18 2.16
CA ARG A 76 -15.45 -0.30 2.97
C ARG A 76 -14.21 -0.48 2.10
N LEU A 77 -14.25 -1.41 1.14
CA LEU A 77 -13.15 -1.60 0.17
C LEU A 77 -12.83 -0.30 -0.56
N ARG A 78 -13.84 0.40 -1.10
CA ARG A 78 -13.64 1.67 -1.80
C ARG A 78 -12.97 2.72 -0.92
N ARG A 79 -13.46 2.94 0.30
CA ARG A 79 -12.86 3.93 1.23
C ARG A 79 -11.44 3.55 1.63
N MET A 80 -11.19 2.27 1.92
CA MET A 80 -9.87 1.76 2.21
C MET A 80 -8.90 1.99 1.02
N THR A 81 -9.34 1.71 -0.21
CA THR A 81 -8.55 1.98 -1.42
C THR A 81 -8.25 3.47 -1.58
N HIS A 82 -9.24 4.34 -1.38
CA HIS A 82 -9.01 5.79 -1.43
C HIS A 82 -7.95 6.23 -0.41
N ALA A 83 -8.07 5.80 0.85
CA ALA A 83 -7.12 6.13 1.90
C ALA A 83 -5.70 5.61 1.60
N LEU A 84 -5.58 4.37 1.10
CA LEU A 84 -4.27 3.82 0.71
C LEU A 84 -3.64 4.58 -0.48
N VAL A 85 -4.46 5.08 -1.42
CA VAL A 85 -3.98 5.85 -2.58
C VAL A 85 -3.58 7.27 -2.21
N GLU A 86 -4.14 7.87 -1.16
CA GLU A 86 -3.68 9.17 -0.64
C GLU A 86 -2.23 9.13 -0.13
N ASP A 87 -1.80 7.97 0.34
CA ASP A 87 -0.45 7.69 0.85
C ASP A 87 0.31 6.69 -0.05
N LEU A 88 0.01 6.68 -1.36
CA LEU A 88 0.56 5.69 -2.31
C LEU A 88 2.10 5.65 -2.32
N ASP A 89 2.78 6.80 -2.17
CA ASP A 89 4.25 6.84 -2.07
C ASP A 89 4.78 6.03 -0.87
N LEU A 90 4.07 6.09 0.27
CA LEU A 90 4.42 5.32 1.47
C LEU A 90 4.12 3.84 1.29
N VAL A 91 3.04 3.50 0.58
CA VAL A 91 2.73 2.12 0.21
C VAL A 91 3.83 1.52 -0.65
N ILE A 92 4.25 2.21 -1.73
CA ILE A 92 5.30 1.71 -2.63
C ILE A 92 6.63 1.62 -1.88
N TYR A 93 6.93 2.60 -1.04
CA TYR A 93 8.12 2.59 -0.19
C TYR A 93 8.19 1.33 0.67
N ILE A 94 7.13 1.01 1.43
CA ILE A 94 7.09 -0.18 2.30
C ILE A 94 7.34 -1.46 1.49
N VAL A 95 6.70 -1.62 0.34
CA VAL A 95 6.88 -2.80 -0.51
C VAL A 95 8.31 -2.93 -1.02
N ASN A 96 8.92 -1.82 -1.43
CA ASN A 96 10.29 -1.83 -1.91
C ASN A 96 11.27 -2.18 -0.78
N GLU A 97 11.15 -1.53 0.38
CA GLU A 97 11.98 -1.84 1.55
C GLU A 97 11.85 -3.30 1.96
N MET A 98 10.62 -3.82 2.08
CA MET A 98 10.37 -5.22 2.42
C MET A 98 10.96 -6.20 1.39
N GLY A 99 10.87 -5.87 0.10
CA GLY A 99 11.47 -6.67 -0.97
C GLY A 99 13.00 -6.67 -0.94
N MET A 100 13.62 -5.51 -0.67
CA MET A 100 15.07 -5.40 -0.50
C MET A 100 15.54 -6.20 0.71
N GLU A 101 14.88 -6.08 1.84
CA GLU A 101 15.22 -6.84 3.05
C GLU A 101 15.08 -8.35 2.84
N GLY A 102 14.02 -8.80 2.14
CA GLY A 102 13.85 -10.21 1.79
C GLY A 102 14.98 -10.73 0.90
N ALA A 103 15.36 -9.95 -0.12
CA ALA A 103 16.47 -10.28 -1.01
C ALA A 103 17.81 -10.39 -0.25
N GLU A 104 18.08 -9.49 0.68
CA GLU A 104 19.27 -9.53 1.54
C GLU A 104 19.30 -10.77 2.45
N ARG A 105 18.14 -11.22 2.94
CA ARG A 105 18.00 -12.44 3.76
C ARG A 105 17.93 -13.72 2.93
N GLY A 106 17.79 -13.63 1.61
CA GLY A 106 17.63 -14.77 0.71
C GLY A 106 16.29 -15.50 0.87
N ASN A 107 15.23 -14.82 1.32
CA ASN A 107 13.88 -15.40 1.40
C ASN A 107 12.81 -14.39 0.96
N THR A 108 11.63 -14.92 0.62
CA THR A 108 10.46 -14.11 0.22
C THR A 108 9.57 -13.74 1.41
N TYR A 109 10.03 -13.99 2.64
CA TYR A 109 9.23 -13.76 3.84
C TYR A 109 9.35 -12.30 4.30
N TYR A 110 8.20 -11.67 4.46
CA TYR A 110 8.10 -10.34 5.03
C TYR A 110 8.28 -10.41 6.55
N ALA A 111 9.47 -10.05 7.03
CA ALA A 111 9.84 -10.20 8.44
C ALA A 111 9.28 -9.09 9.37
N ALA A 112 8.63 -8.06 8.83
CA ALA A 112 8.08 -6.96 9.61
C ALA A 112 6.82 -7.40 10.37
N PRO A 113 6.77 -7.33 11.71
CA PRO A 113 5.58 -7.68 12.49
C PRO A 113 4.32 -6.89 12.10
N GLU A 114 4.52 -5.64 11.66
CA GLU A 114 3.44 -4.78 11.17
C GLU A 114 2.77 -5.34 9.92
N TRP A 115 3.51 -6.07 9.08
CA TRP A 115 2.97 -6.70 7.88
C TRP A 115 2.02 -7.85 8.23
N GLU A 116 2.42 -8.73 9.16
CA GLU A 116 1.59 -9.87 9.58
C GLU A 116 0.24 -9.37 10.11
N SER A 117 0.25 -8.35 10.98
CA SER A 117 -0.98 -7.74 11.48
C SER A 117 -1.80 -7.11 10.36
N PHE A 118 -1.16 -6.38 9.44
CA PHE A 118 -1.83 -5.75 8.31
C PHE A 118 -2.51 -6.80 7.40
N GLN A 119 -1.82 -7.89 7.06
CA GLN A 119 -2.33 -8.95 6.22
C GLN A 119 -3.48 -9.71 6.90
N ALA A 120 -3.35 -10.04 8.19
CA ALA A 120 -4.42 -10.68 8.95
C ALA A 120 -5.72 -9.84 9.01
N HIS A 121 -5.61 -8.51 9.10
CA HIS A 121 -6.79 -7.64 9.04
C HIS A 121 -7.48 -7.66 7.67
N LEU A 122 -6.71 -7.70 6.57
CA LEU A 122 -7.26 -7.83 5.22
C LEU A 122 -7.91 -9.18 5.00
N ASP A 123 -7.28 -10.27 5.46
CA ASP A 123 -7.84 -11.61 5.38
C ASP A 123 -9.18 -11.70 6.10
N ALA A 124 -9.26 -11.14 7.32
CA ALA A 124 -10.50 -11.06 8.08
C ALA A 124 -11.58 -10.23 7.36
N PHE A 125 -11.20 -9.13 6.70
CA PHE A 125 -12.11 -8.32 5.90
C PHE A 125 -12.71 -9.12 4.73
N PHE A 126 -11.87 -9.80 3.94
CA PHE A 126 -12.34 -10.60 2.81
C PHE A 126 -13.17 -11.80 3.26
N LEU A 127 -12.75 -12.48 4.34
CA LEU A 127 -13.50 -13.59 4.93
C LEU A 127 -14.91 -13.14 5.37
N HIS A 128 -15.02 -11.99 6.05
CA HIS A 128 -16.32 -11.45 6.45
C HIS A 128 -17.19 -11.11 5.24
N GLY A 129 -16.60 -10.57 4.16
CA GLY A 129 -17.33 -10.30 2.92
C GLY A 129 -17.78 -11.59 2.20
N GLN A 130 -16.97 -12.65 2.22
CA GLN A 130 -17.32 -13.97 1.70
C GLN A 130 -18.49 -14.59 2.47
N GLN A 131 -18.47 -14.54 3.81
CA GLN A 131 -19.56 -15.02 4.67
C GLN A 131 -20.90 -14.32 4.40
N ARG A 132 -20.85 -13.11 3.83
CA ARG A 132 -22.02 -12.30 3.44
C ARG A 132 -22.36 -12.38 1.95
N GLY A 133 -21.64 -13.21 1.19
CA GLY A 133 -21.85 -13.40 -0.25
C GLY A 133 -21.43 -12.21 -1.13
N VAL A 134 -20.64 -11.27 -0.60
CA VAL A 134 -20.20 -10.06 -1.34
C VAL A 134 -18.97 -10.35 -2.21
N PHE A 135 -18.04 -11.18 -1.73
CA PHE A 135 -16.85 -11.62 -2.47
C PHE A 135 -16.94 -13.09 -2.85
N GLY A 136 -16.32 -13.46 -3.97
CA GLY A 136 -16.32 -14.84 -4.47
C GLY A 136 -15.64 -15.82 -3.52
N ILE A 137 -16.17 -17.04 -3.42
CA ILE A 137 -15.66 -18.13 -2.56
C ILE A 137 -14.81 -19.16 -3.30
N GLU A 138 -14.62 -18.98 -4.61
CA GLU A 138 -13.79 -19.86 -5.45
C GLU A 138 -12.31 -19.86 -5.03
N MET A 139 -11.88 -18.81 -4.32
CA MET A 139 -10.54 -18.66 -3.76
C MET A 139 -10.62 -18.31 -2.27
N PRO A 140 -9.62 -18.68 -1.46
CA PRO A 140 -9.58 -18.33 -0.04
C PRO A 140 -9.48 -16.81 0.16
N ALA A 141 -9.92 -16.32 1.32
CA ALA A 141 -9.85 -14.89 1.66
C ALA A 141 -8.43 -14.30 1.52
N SER A 142 -7.41 -15.07 1.90
CA SER A 142 -6.00 -14.67 1.79
C SER A 142 -5.54 -14.43 0.34
N TRP A 143 -6.07 -15.20 -0.62
CA TRP A 143 -5.81 -14.94 -2.02
C TRP A 143 -6.36 -13.58 -2.47
N TRP A 144 -7.56 -13.21 -2.01
CA TRP A 144 -8.13 -11.90 -2.33
C TRP A 144 -7.34 -10.75 -1.71
N SER A 145 -6.82 -10.94 -0.50
CA SER A 145 -5.88 -9.99 0.12
C SER A 145 -4.64 -9.79 -0.74
N ASP A 146 -3.96 -10.87 -1.12
CA ASP A 146 -2.73 -10.82 -1.91
C ASP A 146 -2.97 -10.22 -3.30
N PHE A 147 -4.09 -10.57 -3.95
CA PHE A 147 -4.46 -10.03 -5.25
C PHE A 147 -4.79 -8.54 -5.19
N TYR A 148 -5.52 -8.11 -4.16
CA TYR A 148 -5.83 -6.69 -3.91
C TYR A 148 -4.54 -5.89 -3.69
N LEU A 149 -3.64 -6.38 -2.85
CA LEU A 149 -2.36 -5.74 -2.58
C LEU A 149 -1.48 -5.69 -3.82
N SER A 150 -1.44 -6.77 -4.60
CA SER A 150 -0.73 -6.81 -5.88
C SER A 150 -1.24 -5.76 -6.86
N CYS A 151 -2.56 -5.55 -6.94
CA CYS A 151 -3.16 -4.49 -7.74
C CYS A 151 -2.73 -3.10 -7.27
N LEU A 152 -2.76 -2.85 -5.96
CA LEU A 152 -2.36 -1.58 -5.35
C LEU A 152 -0.87 -1.28 -5.61
N PHE A 153 0.00 -2.27 -5.40
CA PHE A 153 1.44 -2.15 -5.59
C PHE A 153 1.79 -1.96 -7.07
N GLY A 154 1.15 -2.73 -7.96
CA GLY A 154 1.30 -2.58 -9.40
C GLY A 154 0.88 -1.18 -9.88
N ALA A 155 -0.23 -0.64 -9.36
CA ALA A 155 -0.66 0.71 -9.68
C ALA A 155 0.31 1.78 -9.15
N GLY A 156 0.84 1.60 -7.93
CA GLY A 156 1.87 2.44 -7.37
C GLY A 156 3.15 2.46 -8.22
N TRP A 157 3.63 1.29 -8.63
CA TRP A 157 4.78 1.18 -9.54
C TRP A 157 4.51 1.81 -10.91
N ALA A 158 3.29 1.66 -11.44
CA ALA A 158 2.89 2.31 -12.69
C ALA A 158 2.91 3.84 -12.57
N VAL A 159 2.49 4.42 -11.44
CA VAL A 159 2.65 5.86 -11.19
C VAL A 159 4.11 6.26 -11.10
N ALA A 160 4.91 5.55 -10.29
CA ALA A 160 6.33 5.86 -10.09
C ALA A 160 7.14 5.84 -11.39
N THR A 161 6.73 5.00 -12.35
CA THR A 161 7.35 4.87 -13.68
C THR A 161 6.66 5.68 -14.78
N GLY A 162 5.69 6.53 -14.43
CA GLY A 162 4.99 7.41 -15.39
C GLY A 162 4.04 6.69 -16.36
N ARG A 163 3.72 5.41 -16.11
CA ARG A 163 2.81 4.59 -16.93
C ARG A 163 1.35 4.75 -16.53
N LEU A 164 1.07 5.30 -15.35
CA LEU A 164 -0.28 5.59 -14.86
C LEU A 164 -0.31 6.96 -14.18
N ALA A 165 -1.37 7.73 -14.42
CA ALA A 165 -1.57 8.99 -13.69
C ALA A 165 -2.11 8.71 -12.27
N GLN A 166 -1.65 9.48 -11.27
CA GLN A 166 -2.13 9.36 -9.87
C GLN A 166 -3.65 9.38 -9.75
N ALA A 167 -4.32 10.28 -10.50
CA ALA A 167 -5.77 10.42 -10.51
C ALA A 167 -6.53 9.17 -11.03
N SER A 168 -5.83 8.28 -11.74
CA SER A 168 -6.42 7.04 -12.29
C SER A 168 -6.25 5.83 -11.38
N VAL A 169 -5.44 5.92 -10.31
CA VAL A 169 -5.04 4.77 -9.48
C VAL A 169 -6.25 4.09 -8.85
N VAL A 170 -7.12 4.84 -8.18
CA VAL A 170 -8.30 4.24 -7.50
C VAL A 170 -9.15 3.46 -8.48
N ARG A 171 -9.44 4.05 -9.65
CA ARG A 171 -10.21 3.38 -10.70
C ARG A 171 -9.49 2.12 -11.19
N ALA A 172 -8.19 2.23 -11.50
CA ALA A 172 -7.41 1.10 -12.00
C ALA A 172 -7.41 -0.07 -11.01
N VAL A 173 -7.18 0.19 -9.72
CA VAL A 173 -7.18 -0.83 -8.66
C VAL A 173 -8.56 -1.45 -8.50
N LEU A 174 -9.61 -0.63 -8.32
CA LEU A 174 -10.95 -1.14 -8.07
C LEU A 174 -11.53 -1.88 -9.28
N THR A 175 -11.35 -1.39 -10.50
CA THR A 175 -11.85 -2.08 -11.70
C THR A 175 -11.13 -3.42 -11.89
N SER A 176 -9.79 -3.42 -11.87
CA SER A 176 -8.99 -4.65 -12.05
C SER A 176 -9.31 -5.69 -10.98
N PHE A 177 -9.42 -5.24 -9.72
CA PHE A 177 -9.75 -6.12 -8.61
C PHE A 177 -11.19 -6.64 -8.69
N LEU A 178 -12.18 -5.75 -8.85
CA LEU A 178 -13.60 -6.14 -8.77
C LEU A 178 -14.05 -6.96 -9.98
N GLU A 179 -13.47 -6.77 -11.16
CA GLU A 179 -13.77 -7.64 -12.30
C GLU A 179 -13.26 -9.06 -12.08
N GLY A 180 -12.09 -9.22 -11.43
CA GLY A 180 -11.56 -10.54 -11.05
C GLY A 180 -12.18 -11.15 -9.79
N ALA A 181 -12.62 -10.34 -8.83
CA ALA A 181 -13.15 -10.77 -7.53
C ALA A 181 -14.67 -10.94 -7.47
N ARG A 182 -15.36 -10.60 -8.56
CA ARG A 182 -16.80 -10.80 -8.68
C ARG A 182 -17.12 -12.29 -8.70
N SER A 183 -18.07 -12.70 -7.87
CA SER A 183 -18.69 -14.02 -7.99
C SER A 183 -19.21 -14.19 -9.42
N GLY A 184 -18.64 -15.13 -10.16
CA GLY A 184 -19.13 -15.47 -11.48
C GLY A 184 -20.61 -15.85 -11.37
N SER A 185 -21.47 -15.23 -12.19
CA SER A 185 -22.74 -15.89 -12.49
C SER A 185 -22.37 -17.24 -13.07
N ARG A 186 -22.80 -18.33 -12.42
CA ARG A 186 -22.59 -19.70 -12.91
C ARG A 186 -22.83 -19.69 -14.41
N MET A 187 -21.81 -20.00 -15.22
CA MET A 187 -22.06 -20.47 -16.57
C MET A 187 -23.01 -21.65 -16.40
N GLN A 188 -24.30 -21.45 -16.69
CA GLN A 188 -25.19 -22.56 -16.90
C GLN A 188 -24.56 -23.38 -18.04
N PRO A 189 -24.30 -24.68 -17.84
CA PRO A 189 -23.91 -25.50 -18.96
C PRO A 189 -25.09 -25.46 -19.94
N SER A 190 -24.84 -24.93 -21.14
CA SER A 190 -25.73 -25.11 -22.27
C SER A 190 -25.84 -26.62 -22.48
N LEU A 191 -26.95 -27.21 -22.01
CA LEU A 191 -27.27 -28.59 -22.35
C LEU A 191 -27.63 -28.64 -23.84
N PRO A 192 -27.16 -29.67 -24.57
CA PRO A 192 -27.49 -29.85 -25.99
C PRO A 192 -28.97 -30.16 -26.22
#